data_AF-B6AY78-F1
#
_entry.id   AF-B6AY78-F1
#
_cell.length_a   1.000
_cell.length_b   1.000
_cell.length_c   1.000
_cell.angle_alpha   90.00
_cell.angle_beta   90.00
_cell.angle_gamma   90.00
#
_symmetry.space_group_name_H-M   'P 1'
#
loop_
_entity.id
_entity.type
_entity.pdbx_description
1 polymer ?
#
loop_
_entity_poly.entity_id
_entity_poly.type
_entity_poly.pdbx_seq_one_letter_code
_entity_poly.pdbx_strand_id
1 'polypeptide(L)' 'MPWLRAFEAASRNGNFSSAGEELGLTPAAVSHQVRSLEEQLGYQLFSRRKRPMELTTMG' A
#
# COMPACT_ATOMS: atom_id res chain seq x y z
N MET A 1 6.28 5.49 12.47
CA MET A 1 6.46 4.72 11.23
C MET A 1 5.28 4.98 10.30
N PRO A 2 5.38 5.98 9.39
CA PRO A 2 4.24 6.40 8.55
C PRO A 2 3.77 5.31 7.58
N TRP A 3 4.69 4.44 7.14
CA TRP A 3 4.43 3.36 6.18
C TRP A 3 3.49 2.27 6.70
N LEU A 4 3.44 2.00 8.00
CA LEU A 4 2.55 0.97 8.57
C LEU A 4 1.07 1.36 8.40
N ARG A 5 0.76 2.66 8.56
CA ARG A 5 -0.60 3.18 8.35
C ARG A 5 -0.98 3.19 6.88
N ALA A 6 -0.05 3.59 6.00
CA ALA A 6 -0.23 3.52 4.56
C ALA A 6 -0.49 2.09 4.08
N PHE A 7 0.25 1.12 4.61
CA PHE A 7 0.05 -0.29 4.34
C PHE A 7 -1.32 -0.78 4.83
N GLU A 8 -1.66 -0.56 6.10
CA GLU A 8 -2.95 -1.01 6.67
C GLU A 8 -4.15 -0.42 5.90
N ALA A 9 -4.12 0.89 5.61
CA ALA A 9 -5.19 1.56 4.87
C ALA A 9 -5.28 1.05 3.41
N ALA A 10 -4.13 0.79 2.76
CA ALA A 10 -4.10 0.22 1.41
C ALA A 10 -4.62 -1.22 1.37
N SER A 11 -4.30 -2.04 2.38
CA SER A 11 -4.82 -3.40 2.55
C SER A 11 -6.33 -3.41 2.79
N ARG A 12 -6.82 -2.53 3.67
CA ARG A 12 -8.25 -2.40 3.99
C ARG A 12 -9.08 -1.95 2.80
N ASN A 13 -8.58 -0.96 2.07
CA ASN A 13 -9.31 -0.34 0.97
C ASN A 13 -9.11 -1.04 -0.39
N GLY A 14 -8.10 -1.93 -0.51
CA GLY A 14 -7.80 -2.63 -1.76
C GLY A 14 -7.37 -1.71 -2.92
N ASN A 15 -7.07 -0.43 -2.63
CA ASN A 15 -6.50 0.51 -3.59
C ASN A 15 -5.79 1.70 -2.88
N PHE A 16 -4.77 2.29 -3.54
CA PHE A 16 -3.99 3.40 -2.99
C PHE A 16 -4.73 4.74 -2.97
N SER A 17 -5.78 4.92 -3.78
CA SER A 17 -6.52 6.18 -3.85
C SER A 17 -7.39 6.38 -2.61
N SER A 18 -8.22 5.39 -2.27
CA SER A 18 -9.06 5.39 -1.06
C SER A 18 -8.21 5.43 0.21
N ALA A 19 -7.09 4.72 0.24
CA ALA A 19 -6.13 4.81 1.35
C ALA A 19 -5.51 6.20 1.48
N GLY A 20 -5.27 6.89 0.36
CA GLY A 20 -4.83 8.28 0.35
C GLY A 20 -5.86 9.21 0.95
N GLU A 21 -7.12 9.11 0.52
CA GLU A 21 -8.22 9.90 1.08
C GLU A 21 -8.38 9.69 2.60
N GLU A 22 -8.34 8.45 3.06
CA GLU A 22 -8.46 8.11 4.49
C GLU A 22 -7.32 8.70 5.34
N LEU A 23 -6.10 8.69 4.79
CA LEU A 23 -4.91 9.19 5.49
C LEU A 23 -4.63 10.68 5.27
N GLY A 24 -5.43 11.37 4.46
CA GLY A 24 -5.17 12.76 4.05
C GLY A 24 -3.89 12.89 3.21
N LEU A 25 -3.53 11.84 2.47
CA LEU A 25 -2.33 11.74 1.64
C LEU A 25 -2.71 11.63 0.17
N THR A 26 -1.78 11.99 -0.71
CA THR A 26 -1.96 11.70 -2.14
C THR A 26 -1.78 10.21 -2.40
N PRO A 27 -2.45 9.64 -3.41
CA PRO A 27 -2.26 8.24 -3.81
C PRO A 27 -0.78 7.92 -4.12
N ALA A 28 -0.06 8.91 -4.66
CA ALA A 28 1.38 8.83 -4.90
C ALA A 28 2.19 8.71 -3.61
N ALA A 29 1.85 9.47 -2.56
CA ALA A 29 2.53 9.37 -1.26
C ALA A 29 2.30 8.00 -0.59
N VAL A 30 1.07 7.47 -0.66
CA VAL A 30 0.77 6.11 -0.15
C VAL A 30 1.56 5.06 -0.93
N SER A 31 1.56 5.14 -2.26
CA SER A 31 2.34 4.24 -3.11
C SER A 31 3.84 4.32 -2.82
N HIS A 32 4.38 5.51 -2.57
CA HIS A 32 5.79 5.70 -2.25
C HIS A 32 6.16 5.10 -0.88
N GLN A 33 5.30 5.25 0.13
CA GLN A 33 5.53 4.65 1.45
C GLN A 33 5.47 3.13 1.41
N VAL A 34 4.49 2.57 0.68
CA VAL A 34 4.37 1.13 0.47
C VAL A 34 5.57 0.60 -0.31
N ARG A 35 6.00 1.28 -1.37
CA ARG A 35 7.18 0.88 -2.13
C ARG A 35 8.45 0.89 -1.29
N SER A 36 8.64 1.92 -0.45
CA SER A 36 9.79 1.98 0.45
C SER A 36 9.78 0.82 1.46
N LEU A 37 8.60 0.40 1.92
CA LEU A 37 8.44 -0.79 2.75
C LEU A 37 8.76 -2.08 1.98
N GLU A 38 8.24 -2.25 0.76
CA GLU A 38 8.57 -3.38 -0.11
C GLU A 38 10.09 -3.46 -0.39
N GLU A 39 10.75 -2.32 -0.58
CA GLU A 39 12.21 -2.24 -0.78
C GLU A 39 13.00 -2.62 0.48
N GLN A 40 12.52 -2.25 1.67
CA GLN A 40 13.14 -2.67 2.93
C GLN A 40 12.94 -4.16 3.21
N LEU A 41 11.78 -4.71 2.84
CA LEU A 41 11.46 -6.12 3.04
C LEU A 41 12.09 -7.02 1.96
N GLY A 42 12.39 -6.48 0.79
CA GLY A 42 12.94 -7.21 -0.35
C GLY A 42 11.91 -8.02 -1.14
N TYR A 43 10.61 -7.82 -0.88
CA TYR A 43 9.52 -8.48 -1.59
C TYR A 43 8.29 -7.57 -1.69
N GLN A 44 7.44 -7.86 -2.68
CA GLN A 44 6.21 -7.09 -2.91
C GLN A 44 5.08 -7.56 -1.99
N LEU A 45 4.44 -6.61 -1.32
CA LEU A 45 3.29 -6.83 -0.45
C LEU A 45 1.97 -6.75 -1.22
N PHE A 46 1.93 -6.03 -2.34
CA PHE A 46 0.73 -5.88 -3.17
C PHE A 46 0.89 -6.48 -4.57
N SER A 47 -0.14 -7.19 -5.03
CA SER A 47 -0.18 -7.76 -6.37
C SER A 47 -0.60 -6.71 -7.40
N ARG A 48 0.34 -6.30 -8.27
CA ARG A 48 0.08 -5.32 -9.35
C ARG A 48 -0.78 -5.85 -10.50
N ARG A 49 -1.09 -7.15 -10.53
CA ARG A 49 -1.80 -7.79 -11.66
C ARG A 49 -3.29 -7.92 -11.46
N LYS A 50 -3.81 -7.78 -10.25
CA LYS A 50 -5.23 -7.91 -9.96
C LYS A 50 -5.81 -6.55 -9.57
N ARG A 51 -6.96 -6.23 -10.17
CA ARG A 51 -7.84 -5.13 -9.76
C ARG A 51 -9.11 -5.80 -9.20
N PRO A 52 -9.49 -5.55 -7.94
CA PRO A 52 -8.82 -4.68 -6.95
C PRO A 52 -7.44 -5.22 -6.52
N MET A 53 -6.59 -4.31 -6.03
CA MET A 53 -5.25 -4.65 -5.56
C MET A 53 -5.40 -5.61 -4.37
N GLU A 54 -4.86 -6.83 -4.51
CA GLU A 54 -4.87 -7.84 -3.45
C GLU A 54 -3.50 -7.90 -2.77
N LEU A 55 -3.51 -8.21 -1.47
CA LEU A 55 -2.31 -8.56 -0.73
C LEU A 55 -1.68 -9.83 -1.31
N THR A 56 -0.36 -9.86 -1.39
CA THR A 56 0.37 -11.09 -1.71
C THR A 56 0.37 -12.01 -0.49
N THR A 57 0.77 -13.27 -0.65
CA THR A 57 0.87 -14.23 0.47
C THR A 57 1.79 -13.75 1.61
N MET A 58 2.58 -12.69 1.38
CA MET A 58 3.51 -12.11 2.35
C MET A 58 2.97 -10.85 3.05
N GLY A 59 1.75 -10.41 2.72
CA GLY A 59 1.12 -9.19 3.25
C GLY A 59 -0.19 -9.45 3.97
#